data_AF-A0A2V9KG45-F1
#
_entry.id   AF-A0A2V9KG45-F1
#
_cell.length_a   1.000
_cell.length_b   1.000
_cell.length_c   1.000
_cell.angle_alpha   90.00
_cell.angle_beta   90.00
_cell.angle_gamma   90.00
#
_symmetry.space_group_name_H-M   'P 1'
#
loop_
_entity.id
_entity.type
_entity.pdbx_description
1 polymer ?
#
loop_
_entity_poly.entity_id
_entity_poly.type
_entity_poly.pdbx_seq_one_letter_code
_entity_poly.pdbx_strand_id
1 'polypeptide(L)'
;MSFPTPEWRSSFRRKLDDPAFAAACRSLDERAAAYHDYLPAHPERQAGYYHDFFCPEHAVQLVFDPRCGTRHACPVDGAVFGGEPYDSAWLWSVNDLLSDAALRLAARWLLRREAGDAARVAGILTGYARRYRQLPPGPKSNPRYPGVVTFTGLDESVWVIRMMSCSARRPSTSCASAGRKCTT
;
A
#
# COMPACT_ATOMS: atom_id res chain seq x y z
N MET A 1 6.15 4.76 24.82
CA MET A 1 4.78 4.21 24.88
C MET A 1 4.68 3.06 23.88
N SER A 2 4.20 1.88 24.29
CA SER A 2 4.04 0.73 23.40
C SER A 2 2.62 0.73 22.83
N PHE A 3 2.46 1.03 21.55
CA PHE A 3 1.20 0.95 20.83
C PHE A 3 1.32 -0.11 19.72
N PRO A 4 0.28 -0.91 19.44
CA PRO A 4 -1.00 -0.97 20.15
C PRO A 4 -0.94 -1.79 21.45
N THR A 5 -1.53 -1.26 22.54
CA THR A 5 -1.60 -1.93 23.85
C THR A 5 -2.57 -3.13 23.81
N PRO A 6 -2.47 -4.08 24.76
CA PRO A 6 -3.42 -5.20 24.86
C PRO A 6 -4.89 -4.75 25.02
N GLU A 7 -5.13 -3.69 25.78
CA GLU A 7 -6.47 -3.12 26.00
C GLU A 7 -7.02 -2.54 24.70
N TRP A 8 -6.19 -1.79 23.96
CA TRP A 8 -6.57 -1.27 22.65
C TRP A 8 -6.90 -2.40 21.69
N ARG A 9 -6.09 -3.45 21.64
CA ARG A 9 -6.33 -4.62 20.76
C ARG A 9 -7.64 -5.33 21.11
N SER A 10 -7.92 -5.48 22.39
CA SER A 10 -9.17 -6.10 22.87
C SER A 10 -10.37 -5.23 22.52
N SER A 11 -10.27 -3.91 22.72
CA SER A 11 -11.30 -2.96 22.33
C SER A 11 -11.56 -2.97 20.81
N PHE A 12 -10.49 -3.02 20.02
CA PHE A 12 -10.56 -3.07 18.57
C PHE A 12 -11.23 -4.36 18.08
N ARG A 13 -10.91 -5.52 18.68
CA ARG A 13 -11.55 -6.80 18.35
C ARG A 13 -13.04 -6.85 18.65
N ARG A 14 -13.50 -6.22 19.74
CA ARG A 14 -14.94 -6.12 20.04
C ARG A 14 -15.74 -5.43 18.93
N LYS A 15 -15.09 -4.64 18.06
CA LYS A 15 -15.75 -4.04 16.90
C LYS A 15 -16.15 -5.06 15.83
N LEU A 16 -15.65 -6.29 15.89
CA LEU A 16 -16.12 -7.37 15.02
C LEU A 16 -17.55 -7.80 15.35
N ASP A 17 -17.94 -7.72 16.63
CA ASP A 17 -19.25 -8.16 17.11
C ASP A 17 -20.29 -7.02 17.14
N ASP A 18 -19.85 -5.79 16.89
CA ASP A 18 -20.69 -4.59 16.90
C ASP A 18 -21.40 -4.43 15.53
N PRO A 19 -22.75 -4.52 15.47
CA PRO A 19 -23.48 -4.40 14.21
C PRO A 19 -23.22 -3.09 13.46
N ALA A 20 -22.87 -2.01 14.17
CA ALA A 20 -22.53 -0.74 13.56
C ALA A 20 -21.29 -0.82 12.65
N PHE A 21 -20.43 -1.83 12.85
CA PHE A 21 -19.21 -2.06 12.08
C PHE A 21 -19.35 -3.18 11.04
N ALA A 22 -20.52 -3.82 10.93
CA ALA A 22 -20.71 -4.95 10.01
C ALA A 22 -20.44 -4.56 8.55
N ALA A 23 -20.89 -3.37 8.12
CA ALA A 23 -20.62 -2.87 6.76
C ALA A 23 -19.13 -2.61 6.52
N ALA A 24 -18.43 -2.03 7.50
CA ALA A 24 -16.98 -1.80 7.41
C ALA A 24 -16.19 -3.11 7.36
N CYS A 25 -16.61 -4.12 8.13
CA CYS A 25 -16.00 -5.45 8.10
C CYS A 25 -16.18 -6.13 6.75
N ARG A 26 -17.39 -6.11 6.18
CA ARG A 26 -17.64 -6.64 4.83
C ARG A 26 -16.77 -5.95 3.78
N SER A 27 -16.74 -4.62 3.82
CA SER A 27 -15.93 -3.82 2.88
C SER A 27 -14.41 -4.03 3.06
N LEU A 28 -13.97 -4.43 4.26
CA LEU A 28 -12.59 -4.83 4.52
C LEU A 28 -12.30 -6.22 3.93
N ASP A 29 -13.20 -7.18 4.12
CA ASP A 29 -13.07 -8.54 3.61
C ASP A 29 -13.10 -8.57 2.07
N GLU A 30 -14.00 -7.83 1.44
CA GLU A 30 -14.09 -7.70 -0.03
C GLU A 30 -12.80 -7.13 -0.64
N ARG A 31 -12.27 -6.06 -0.05
CA ARG A 31 -11.01 -5.47 -0.50
C ARG A 31 -9.82 -6.41 -0.26
N ALA A 32 -9.78 -7.07 0.89
CA ALA A 32 -8.73 -8.04 1.20
C ALA A 32 -8.73 -9.20 0.20
N ALA A 33 -9.90 -9.69 -0.22
CA ALA A 33 -10.01 -10.69 -1.27
C ALA A 33 -9.41 -10.19 -2.59
N ALA A 34 -9.71 -8.95 -2.99
CA ALA A 34 -9.13 -8.35 -4.19
C ALA A 34 -7.58 -8.20 -4.11
N TYR A 35 -7.04 -7.81 -2.95
CA TYR A 35 -5.58 -7.73 -2.78
C TYR A 35 -4.90 -9.09 -2.77
N HIS A 36 -5.59 -10.15 -2.36
CA HIS A 36 -5.05 -11.50 -2.44
C HIS A 36 -5.07 -12.02 -3.88
N ASP A 37 -6.14 -11.73 -4.63
CA ASP A 37 -6.26 -12.03 -6.06
C ASP A 37 -5.08 -11.43 -6.84
N TYR A 38 -4.86 -10.13 -6.73
CA TYR A 38 -3.80 -9.47 -7.48
C TYR A 38 -3.31 -8.17 -6.83
N LEU A 39 -1.99 -7.98 -6.85
CA LEU A 39 -1.35 -6.69 -6.64
C LEU A 39 -0.29 -6.51 -7.74
N PRO A 40 -0.12 -5.30 -8.29
CA PRO A 40 0.98 -5.00 -9.18
C PRO A 40 2.32 -5.14 -8.45
N ALA A 41 3.40 -5.31 -9.23
CA ALA A 41 4.75 -5.21 -8.69
C ALA A 41 5.03 -3.79 -8.15
N HIS A 42 5.96 -3.68 -7.20
CA HIS A 42 6.46 -2.38 -6.75
C HIS A 42 7.01 -1.56 -7.93
N PRO A 43 6.65 -0.27 -8.05
CA PRO A 43 7.20 0.61 -9.08
C PRO A 43 8.73 0.59 -9.13
N GLU A 44 9.28 0.55 -10.33
CA GLU A 44 10.74 0.55 -10.56
C GLU A 44 11.31 1.95 -10.77
N ARG A 45 10.43 2.94 -10.93
CA ARG A 45 10.74 4.36 -11.08
C ARG A 45 9.78 5.21 -10.24
N GLN A 46 10.13 6.47 -10.05
CA GLN A 46 9.27 7.45 -9.40
C GLN A 46 7.95 7.62 -10.18
N ALA A 47 6.84 7.80 -9.47
CA ALA A 47 5.58 8.18 -10.09
C ALA A 47 5.58 9.62 -10.62
N GLY A 48 4.87 9.82 -11.72
CA GLY A 48 4.61 11.11 -12.34
C GLY A 48 3.46 11.86 -11.67
N TYR A 49 3.12 13.01 -12.23
CA TYR A 49 2.10 13.89 -11.67
C TYR A 49 0.71 13.28 -11.85
N TYR A 50 -0.02 13.09 -10.75
CA TYR A 50 -1.35 12.46 -10.76
C TYR A 50 -2.32 13.09 -11.76
N HIS A 51 -2.29 14.42 -11.91
CA HIS A 51 -3.21 15.14 -12.79
C HIS A 51 -2.95 14.90 -14.28
N ASP A 52 -1.83 14.28 -14.65
CA ASP A 52 -1.61 13.84 -16.02
C ASP A 52 -2.43 12.57 -16.35
N PHE A 53 -3.04 11.91 -15.36
CA PHE A 53 -3.89 10.71 -15.56
C PHE A 53 -5.36 11.04 -15.87
N PHE A 54 -5.59 12.06 -16.69
CA PHE A 54 -6.92 12.55 -17.05
C PHE A 54 -7.08 12.65 -18.57
N CYS A 55 -8.28 12.35 -19.06
CA CYS A 55 -8.64 12.53 -20.46
C CYS A 55 -8.63 14.02 -20.82
N PRO A 56 -7.88 14.46 -21.85
CA PRO A 56 -7.79 15.87 -22.23
C PRO A 56 -9.11 16.42 -22.81
N GLU A 57 -9.92 15.56 -23.43
CA GLU A 57 -11.20 15.96 -24.04
C GLU A 57 -12.33 16.03 -23.02
N HIS A 58 -12.42 15.03 -22.14
CA HIS A 58 -13.56 14.86 -21.24
C HIS A 58 -13.27 15.33 -19.79
N ALA A 59 -12.02 15.66 -19.47
CA ALA A 59 -11.57 16.05 -18.13
C ALA A 59 -11.92 15.05 -17.00
N VAL A 60 -12.06 13.77 -17.36
CA VAL A 60 -12.30 12.65 -16.42
C VAL A 60 -11.04 11.85 -16.21
N GLN A 61 -10.90 11.22 -15.04
CA GLN A 61 -9.79 10.32 -14.77
C GLN A 61 -9.84 9.13 -15.73
N LEU A 62 -8.67 8.72 -16.24
CA LEU A 62 -8.57 7.51 -17.06
C LEU A 62 -8.82 6.27 -16.20
N VAL A 63 -9.26 5.18 -16.85
CA VAL A 63 -9.52 3.91 -16.16
C VAL A 63 -8.20 3.34 -15.65
N PHE A 64 -8.08 3.22 -14.33
CA PHE A 64 -6.95 2.55 -13.70
C PHE A 64 -7.13 1.03 -13.75
N ASP A 65 -6.31 0.37 -14.58
CA ASP A 65 -6.12 -1.07 -14.53
C ASP A 65 -4.75 -1.39 -13.90
N PRO A 66 -4.69 -2.06 -12.73
CA PRO A 66 -3.41 -2.41 -12.10
C PRO A 66 -2.63 -3.49 -12.88
N ARG A 67 -3.22 -4.12 -13.90
CA ARG A 67 -2.58 -5.11 -14.77
C ARG A 67 -2.03 -4.49 -16.05
N CYS A 68 -2.40 -3.25 -16.40
CA CYS A 68 -1.99 -2.59 -17.63
C CYS A 68 -1.50 -1.16 -17.36
N GLY A 69 -0.17 -1.00 -17.32
CA GLY A 69 0.46 0.30 -17.05
C GLY A 69 0.73 1.18 -18.27
N THR A 70 0.31 0.76 -19.47
CA THR A 70 0.67 1.42 -20.75
C THR A 70 -0.52 1.76 -21.65
N ARG A 71 -1.74 1.42 -21.23
CA ARG A 71 -2.98 1.67 -21.98
C ARG A 71 -4.08 2.10 -21.03
N HIS A 72 -4.44 3.36 -21.11
CA HIS A 72 -5.32 4.03 -20.16
C HIS A 72 -6.54 4.54 -20.92
N ALA A 73 -7.67 3.85 -20.78
CA ALA A 73 -8.89 4.19 -21.51
C ALA A 73 -9.65 5.33 -20.84
N CYS A 74 -10.20 6.24 -21.63
CA CYS A 74 -11.21 7.18 -21.15
C CYS A 74 -12.53 6.43 -20.91
N PRO A 75 -13.20 6.63 -19.76
CA PRO A 75 -14.45 5.95 -19.44
C PRO A 75 -15.66 6.47 -20.24
N VAL A 76 -15.54 7.59 -20.98
CA VAL A 76 -16.65 8.22 -21.72
C VAL A 76 -16.73 7.69 -23.15
N ASP A 77 -15.61 7.68 -23.87
CA ASP A 77 -15.54 7.37 -25.31
C ASP A 77 -14.62 6.19 -25.64
N GLY A 78 -13.91 5.64 -24.65
CA GLY A 78 -12.98 4.53 -24.84
C GLY A 78 -11.66 4.91 -25.50
N ALA A 79 -11.37 6.20 -25.71
CA ALA A 79 -10.09 6.65 -26.26
C ALA A 79 -8.93 6.17 -25.37
N VAL A 80 -7.87 5.63 -25.97
CA VAL A 80 -6.74 5.03 -25.24
C VAL A 80 -5.54 5.95 -25.27
N PHE A 81 -5.02 6.28 -24.08
CA PHE A 81 -3.81 7.06 -23.87
C PHE A 81 -2.69 6.16 -23.35
N GLY A 82 -1.44 6.47 -23.67
CA GLY A 82 -0.28 5.68 -23.25
C GLY A 82 1.03 6.43 -23.51
N GLY A 83 2.12 5.93 -22.93
CA GLY A 83 3.40 6.64 -22.92
C GLY A 83 3.41 7.76 -21.87
N GLU A 84 4.49 8.54 -21.84
CA GLU A 84 4.59 9.68 -20.92
C GLU A 84 3.71 10.85 -21.40
N PRO A 85 3.02 11.56 -20.48
CA PRO A 85 3.13 11.47 -19.02
C PRO A 85 2.19 10.42 -18.35
N TYR A 86 1.29 9.79 -19.11
CA TYR A 86 0.25 8.91 -18.56
C TYR A 86 0.80 7.69 -17.81
N ASP A 87 1.84 7.05 -18.36
CA ASP A 87 2.43 5.83 -17.79
C ASP A 87 3.11 6.10 -16.45
N SER A 88 3.75 7.26 -16.26
CA SER A 88 4.30 7.63 -14.96
C SER A 88 3.21 8.10 -14.00
N ALA A 89 2.18 8.82 -14.46
CA ALA A 89 1.05 9.21 -13.62
C ALA A 89 0.26 8.00 -13.08
N TRP A 90 0.14 6.93 -13.88
CA TRP A 90 -0.45 5.65 -13.47
C TRP A 90 0.25 5.04 -12.23
N LEU A 91 1.57 5.23 -12.10
CA LEU A 91 2.32 4.72 -10.95
C LEU A 91 1.89 5.38 -9.62
N TRP A 92 1.28 6.58 -9.66
CA TRP A 92 0.69 7.17 -8.45
C TRP A 92 -0.42 6.27 -7.89
N SER A 93 -1.31 5.77 -8.75
CA SER A 93 -2.40 4.86 -8.38
C SER A 93 -1.88 3.49 -7.94
N VAL A 94 -0.76 3.02 -8.51
CA VAL A 94 -0.07 1.82 -8.02
C VAL A 94 0.41 1.99 -6.59
N ASN A 95 1.04 3.13 -6.28
CA ASN A 95 1.50 3.43 -4.93
C ASN A 95 0.34 3.56 -3.93
N ASP A 96 -0.76 4.19 -4.35
CA ASP A 96 -1.98 4.29 -3.56
C ASP A 96 -2.54 2.88 -3.26
N LEU A 97 -2.72 2.05 -4.28
CA LEU A 97 -3.21 0.66 -4.16
C LEU A 97 -2.35 -0.18 -3.21
N LEU A 98 -1.03 -0.16 -3.37
CA LEU A 98 -0.13 -0.96 -2.53
C LEU A 98 -0.14 -0.47 -1.07
N SER A 99 -0.20 0.84 -0.84
CA SER A 99 -0.27 1.41 0.52
C SER A 99 -1.61 1.13 1.21
N ASP A 100 -2.72 1.20 0.48
CA ASP A 100 -4.06 0.89 0.95
C ASP A 100 -4.20 -0.61 1.26
N ALA A 101 -3.66 -1.48 0.39
CA ALA A 101 -3.56 -2.91 0.63
C ALA A 101 -2.77 -3.22 1.91
N ALA A 102 -1.60 -2.61 2.10
CA ALA A 102 -0.80 -2.80 3.31
C ALA A 102 -1.60 -2.45 4.57
N LEU A 103 -2.26 -1.28 4.59
CA LEU A 103 -3.02 -0.81 5.75
C LEU A 103 -4.19 -1.72 6.08
N ARG A 104 -4.99 -2.08 5.07
CA ARG A 104 -6.19 -2.90 5.26
C ARG A 104 -5.86 -4.32 5.66
N LEU A 105 -4.90 -4.96 5.01
CA LEU A 105 -4.46 -6.31 5.38
C LEU A 105 -3.83 -6.32 6.79
N ALA A 106 -3.09 -5.27 7.17
CA ALA A 106 -2.58 -5.16 8.54
C ALA A 106 -3.72 -5.03 9.57
N ALA A 107 -4.73 -4.21 9.29
CA ALA A 107 -5.90 -4.05 10.13
C ALA A 107 -6.69 -5.37 10.28
N ARG A 108 -6.95 -6.06 9.16
CA ARG A 108 -7.63 -7.37 9.14
C ARG A 108 -6.84 -8.44 9.90
N TRP A 109 -5.52 -8.47 9.73
CA TRP A 109 -4.65 -9.37 10.48
C TRP A 109 -4.66 -9.08 12.00
N LEU A 110 -4.77 -7.82 12.42
CA LEU A 110 -4.92 -7.48 13.84
C LEU A 110 -6.25 -7.97 14.42
N LEU A 111 -7.32 -7.80 13.65
CA LEU A 111 -8.68 -8.17 14.04
C LEU A 111 -8.84 -9.69 14.13
N ARG A 112 -8.51 -10.41 13.06
CA ARG A 112 -8.93 -11.81 12.85
C ARG A 112 -7.80 -12.82 12.68
N ARG A 113 -6.55 -12.37 12.46
CA ARG A 113 -5.40 -13.26 12.16
C ARG A 113 -5.57 -14.12 10.91
N GLU A 114 -6.29 -13.60 9.91
CA GLU A 114 -6.47 -14.27 8.63
C GLU A 114 -5.13 -14.67 7.98
N ALA A 115 -5.11 -15.86 7.40
CA ALA A 115 -3.93 -16.42 6.79
C ALA A 115 -3.50 -15.58 5.57
N GLY A 116 -2.19 -15.42 5.37
CA GLY A 116 -1.64 -14.70 4.22
C GLY A 116 -1.56 -13.18 4.36
N ASP A 117 -2.44 -12.53 5.13
CA ASP A 117 -2.46 -11.07 5.30
C ASP A 117 -1.10 -10.52 5.74
N ALA A 118 -0.53 -11.07 6.83
CA ALA A 118 0.76 -10.64 7.35
C ALA A 118 1.92 -10.86 6.37
N ALA A 119 1.87 -11.93 5.58
CA ALA A 119 2.88 -12.20 4.57
C ALA A 119 2.80 -11.20 3.41
N ARG A 120 1.59 -10.85 2.96
CA ARG A 120 1.35 -9.86 1.91
C ARG A 120 1.81 -8.47 2.36
N VAL A 121 1.46 -8.06 3.58
CA VAL A 121 1.94 -6.80 4.19
C VAL A 121 3.47 -6.77 4.25
N ALA A 122 4.10 -7.84 4.74
CA ALA A 122 5.56 -7.94 4.78
C ALA A 122 6.19 -7.84 3.38
N GLY A 123 5.59 -8.47 2.38
CA GLY A 123 6.01 -8.37 0.98
C GLY A 123 5.95 -6.92 0.45
N ILE A 124 4.86 -6.21 0.72
CA ILE A 124 4.70 -4.81 0.32
C ILE A 124 5.76 -3.93 1.00
N LEU A 125 5.89 -4.02 2.33
CA LEU A 125 6.85 -3.19 3.09
C LEU A 125 8.30 -3.47 2.69
N THR A 126 8.68 -4.74 2.55
CA THR A 126 10.05 -5.12 2.18
C THR A 126 10.37 -4.81 0.72
N GLY A 127 9.40 -4.88 -0.19
CA GLY A 127 9.59 -4.47 -1.59
C GLY A 127 9.91 -2.98 -1.70
N TYR A 128 9.16 -2.13 -1.00
CA TYR A 128 9.47 -0.71 -0.94
C TYR A 128 10.80 -0.42 -0.23
N ALA A 129 11.09 -1.08 0.89
CA ALA A 129 12.37 -0.90 1.58
C ALA A 129 13.59 -1.19 0.70
N ARG A 130 13.48 -2.18 -0.21
CA ARG A 130 14.52 -2.50 -1.21
C ARG A 130 14.63 -1.41 -2.28
N ARG A 131 13.51 -0.95 -2.83
CA ARG A 131 13.47 0.06 -3.90
C ARG A 131 13.84 1.46 -3.43
N TYR A 132 13.40 1.88 -2.24
CA TYR A 132 13.57 3.25 -1.75
C TYR A 132 15.04 3.70 -1.69
N ARG A 133 15.97 2.77 -1.44
CA ARG A 133 17.42 3.05 -1.45
C ARG A 133 18.05 3.12 -2.84
N GLN A 134 17.38 2.54 -3.83
CA GLN A 134 17.89 2.37 -5.20
C GLN A 134 17.30 3.38 -6.17
N LEU A 135 16.14 3.96 -5.85
CA LEU A 135 15.48 4.94 -6.70
C LEU A 135 16.32 6.23 -6.74
N PRO A 136 16.63 6.76 -7.94
CA PRO A 136 17.27 8.06 -8.03
C PRO A 136 16.32 9.13 -7.48
N PRO A 137 16.84 10.23 -6.89
CA PRO A 137 16.02 11.39 -6.62
C PRO A 137 15.34 11.82 -7.92
N GLY A 138 14.04 12.12 -7.87
CA GLY A 138 13.23 12.43 -9.05
C GLY A 138 13.85 13.46 -10.01
N PRO A 139 13.56 13.39 -11.33
CA PRO A 139 14.10 14.33 -12.31
C PRO A 139 13.78 15.77 -11.89
N LYS A 140 14.82 16.58 -11.65
CA LYS A 140 14.67 17.90 -11.02
C LYS A 140 14.54 19.02 -12.04
N SER A 141 13.33 19.55 -12.14
CA SER A 141 13.06 20.99 -12.36
C SER A 141 11.71 21.44 -11.75
N ASN A 142 10.73 20.53 -11.58
CA ASN A 142 9.43 20.76 -10.94
C ASN A 142 8.86 19.38 -10.51
N PRO A 143 8.40 19.15 -9.26
CA PRO A 143 8.09 20.10 -8.17
C PRO A 143 9.30 20.55 -7.34
N ARG A 144 9.14 21.68 -6.62
CA ARG A 144 10.16 22.23 -5.68
C ARG A 144 10.58 21.25 -4.58
N TYR A 145 9.68 20.35 -4.20
CA TYR A 145 9.89 19.30 -3.20
C TYR A 145 9.49 17.94 -3.81
N PRO A 146 10.40 17.28 -4.55
CA PRO A 146 10.10 15.99 -5.17
C PRO A 146 10.03 14.88 -4.12
N GLY A 147 9.15 13.91 -4.36
CA GLY A 147 9.16 12.62 -3.64
C GLY A 147 10.29 11.71 -4.12
N VAL A 148 10.34 10.49 -3.60
CA VAL A 148 11.27 9.43 -4.04
C VAL A 148 10.51 8.38 -4.84
N VAL A 149 9.41 7.90 -4.28
CA VAL A 149 8.51 6.92 -4.91
C VAL A 149 7.33 7.63 -5.56
N THR A 150 6.88 8.73 -4.98
CA THR A 150 5.79 9.57 -5.48
C THR A 150 6.31 10.84 -6.15
N PHE A 151 5.44 11.58 -6.84
CA PHE A 151 5.81 12.81 -7.55
C PHE A 151 6.26 13.93 -6.60
N THR A 152 5.44 14.25 -5.59
CA THR A 152 5.76 15.27 -4.58
C THR A 152 6.10 14.66 -3.22
N GLY A 153 6.78 15.43 -2.37
CA GLY A 153 6.96 15.09 -0.95
C GLY A 153 5.65 15.10 -0.14
N LEU A 154 4.61 15.80 -0.62
CA LEU A 154 3.27 15.74 -0.02
C LEU A 154 2.64 14.35 -0.26
N ASP A 155 2.67 13.87 -1.50
CA ASP A 155 2.20 12.52 -1.85
C ASP A 155 2.95 11.46 -1.02
N GLU A 156 4.27 11.62 -0.90
CA GLU A 156 5.15 10.71 -0.15
C GLU A 156 4.75 10.68 1.33
N SER A 157 4.39 11.86 1.88
CA SER A 157 3.95 11.99 3.27
C SER A 157 2.61 11.27 3.52
N VAL A 158 1.64 11.40 2.61
CA VAL A 158 0.34 10.70 2.73
C VAL A 158 0.53 9.19 2.58
N TRP A 159 1.34 8.78 1.61
CA TRP A 159 1.68 7.38 1.36
C TRP A 159 2.35 6.73 2.57
N VAL A 160 3.36 7.38 3.16
CA VAL A 160 4.14 6.80 4.25
C VAL A 160 3.33 6.65 5.54
N ILE A 161 2.34 7.52 5.80
CA ILE A 161 1.44 7.41 6.97
C ILE A 161 0.73 6.05 6.99
N ARG A 162 0.22 5.59 5.84
CA ARG A 162 -0.44 4.28 5.72
C ARG A 162 0.55 3.15 5.97
N MET A 163 1.75 3.25 5.37
CA MET A 163 2.81 2.26 5.49
C MET A 163 3.29 2.09 6.94
N MET A 164 3.51 3.20 7.67
CA MET A 164 3.94 3.16 9.07
C MET A 164 2.86 2.55 9.98
N SER A 165 1.59 2.81 9.70
CA SER A 165 0.45 2.29 10.48
C SER A 165 0.33 0.76 10.43
N CYS A 166 0.96 0.11 9.45
CA CYS A 166 0.97 -1.35 9.30
C CYS A 166 1.92 -2.07 10.26
N SER A 167 2.91 -1.36 10.82
CA SER A 167 3.98 -1.97 11.61
C SER A 167 3.52 -2.29 13.04
N ALA A 168 2.62 -3.26 13.16
CA ALA A 168 2.34 -3.89 14.44
C ALA A 168 3.49 -4.86 14.75
N ARG A 169 4.38 -4.44 15.65
CA ARG A 169 5.49 -5.26 16.14
C ARG A 169 4.98 -6.67 16.44
N ARG A 170 5.54 -7.69 15.78
CA ARG A 170 5.45 -9.07 16.29
C ARG A 170 5.97 -9.00 17.73
N PRO A 171 5.28 -9.58 18.73
CA PRO A 171 5.95 -9.89 19.98
C PRO A 171 7.21 -10.66 19.58
N SER A 172 8.37 -10.20 20.05
CA SER A 172 9.60 -10.96 19.89
C SER A 172 9.32 -12.35 20.46
N THR A 173 9.23 -13.36 19.59
CA THR A 173 9.50 -14.72 20.02
C THR A 173 10.94 -14.66 20.47
N SER A 174 11.14 -14.59 21.79
CA SER A 174 12.47 -14.76 22.36
C SER A 174 13.05 -16.04 21.76
N CYS A 175 14.31 -15.95 21.38
CA CYS A 175 15.09 -17.08 20.96
C CYS A 175 15.18 -18.06 22.16
N ALA A 176 14.19 -18.93 22.31
CA ALA A 176 14.22 -20.03 23.26
C ALA A 176 14.73 -21.27 22.51
N SER A 177 16.05 -21.39 22.41
CA SER A 177 16.76 -22.68 22.38
C SER A 177 18.27 -22.48 22.14
N ALA A 178 19.04 -22.53 23.23
CA ALA A 178 20.33 -23.20 23.25
C ALA A 178 20.74 -23.40 24.72
N GLY A 179 19.99 -24.24 25.43
CA GLY A 179 20.53 -24.89 26.62
C GLY A 179 21.62 -25.85 26.18
N ARG A 180 22.88 -25.48 26.37
CA ARG A 180 23.99 -26.43 26.47
C ARG A 180 24.61 -26.24 27.85
N LYS A 181 24.26 -27.16 28.76
CA LYS A 181 25.08 -27.45 29.93
C LYS A 181 26.28 -28.23 29.41
N CYS A 182 27.47 -27.65 29.47
CA CYS A 182 28.71 -28.40 29.29
C CYS A 182 29.06 -29.00 30.66
N THR A 183 28.74 -30.27 30.85
CA THR A 183 29.43 -31.15 31.78
C THR A 183 30.69 -31.65 31.08
N THR A 184 31.88 -31.33 31.60
CA THR A 184 32.93 -32.27 32.02
C THR A 184 33.97 -31.47 32.78
#